data_AF-A0A0F4LT35-F1
#
_entry.id   AF-A0A0F4LT35-F1
#
_cell.length_a   1.000
_cell.length_b   1.000
_cell.length_c   1.000
_cell.angle_alpha   90.00
_cell.angle_beta   90.00
_cell.angle_gamma   90.00
#
_symmetry.space_group_name_H-M   'P 1'
#
loop_
_entity.id
_entity.type
_entity.pdbx_description
1 polymer ?
#
loop_
_entity_poly.entity_id
_entity_poly.type
_entity_poly.pdbx_seq_one_letter_code
_entity_poly.pdbx_strand_id
1 'polypeptide(L)'
;MNRSTRKFDLFSLIIGLFSLYVGYLIVKHPLTGLLSIVVVIGIFSIIRGIYQLYFAYQVRRWFNRRTGWLIFSGIIDLLLGILFLFNLPIGLTTLIYILAFWFIIDGIAECSLASVYRLFGKSYYWLIIILAVLAIIAGVVLLFRPMLGALVIVIMAAVYFFMSGILEIVEAF
;
A
#
# COMPACT_ATOMS: atom_id res chain seq x y z
N MET A 1 23.17 -28.83 20.90
CA MET A 1 22.06 -29.76 21.17
C MET A 1 21.12 -29.07 22.15
N ASN A 2 20.05 -28.42 21.68
CA ASN A 2 19.09 -27.72 22.55
C ASN A 2 17.67 -28.16 22.18
N ARG A 3 17.12 -29.12 22.93
CA ARG A 3 15.76 -29.60 22.77
C ARG A 3 14.85 -28.64 23.53
N SER A 4 14.35 -27.61 22.84
CA SER A 4 13.17 -26.88 23.30
C SER A 4 12.01 -27.87 23.33
N THR A 5 11.52 -28.18 24.52
CA THR A 5 10.29 -28.96 24.69
C THR A 5 9.15 -28.08 24.18
N ARG A 6 8.65 -28.33 22.95
CA ARG A 6 7.44 -27.68 22.44
C ARG A 6 6.29 -28.02 23.40
N LYS A 7 6.01 -27.11 24.33
CA LYS A 7 4.75 -27.06 25.04
C LYS A 7 3.73 -26.52 24.06
N PHE A 8 2.53 -27.09 24.06
CA PHE A 8 1.39 -26.58 23.30
C PHE A 8 1.26 -25.07 23.51
N ASP A 9 1.30 -24.32 22.42
CA ASP A 9 1.23 -22.86 22.46
C ASP A 9 -0.20 -22.39 22.21
N LEU A 10 -0.94 -22.26 23.33
CA LEU A 10 -2.31 -21.76 23.31
C LEU A 10 -2.41 -20.36 22.69
N PHE A 11 -1.36 -19.54 22.82
CA PHE A 11 -1.35 -18.19 22.25
C PHE A 11 -1.37 -18.26 20.73
N SER A 12 -0.51 -19.08 20.13
CA SER A 12 -0.49 -19.32 18.68
C SER A 12 -1.81 -19.90 18.17
N LEU A 13 -2.45 -20.81 18.92
CA LEU A 13 -3.77 -21.33 18.53
C LEU A 13 -4.84 -20.22 18.49
N ILE A 14 -4.88 -19.36 19.51
CA ILE A 14 -5.87 -18.27 19.59
C ILE A 14 -5.66 -17.26 18.46
N ILE A 15 -4.41 -16.86 18.19
CA ILE A 15 -4.12 -15.93 17.08
C ILE A 15 -4.48 -16.61 15.76
N GLY A 16 -4.16 -17.90 15.60
CA GLY A 16 -4.46 -18.62 14.38
C GLY A 16 -5.95 -18.67 14.05
N LEU A 17 -6.79 -19.00 15.04
CA LEU A 17 -8.25 -18.96 14.90
C LEU A 17 -8.78 -17.55 14.64
N PHE A 18 -8.23 -16.54 15.33
CA PHE A 18 -8.59 -15.15 15.12
C PHE A 18 -8.25 -14.68 13.70
N SER A 19 -7.06 -15.05 13.21
CA SER A 19 -6.56 -14.73 11.87
C SER A 19 -7.45 -15.35 10.79
N LEU A 20 -7.85 -16.62 10.94
CA LEU A 20 -8.83 -17.25 10.05
C LEU A 20 -10.19 -16.52 10.04
N TYR A 21 -10.66 -16.09 11.22
CA TYR A 21 -11.91 -15.34 11.33
C TYR A 21 -11.81 -13.97 10.65
N VAL A 22 -10.70 -13.26 10.80
CA VAL A 22 -10.43 -12.00 10.09
C VAL A 22 -10.39 -12.22 8.58
N GLY A 23 -9.70 -13.27 8.11
CA GLY A 23 -9.70 -13.66 6.70
C GLY A 23 -11.11 -13.87 6.14
N TYR A 24 -11.96 -14.58 6.89
CA TYR A 24 -13.37 -14.77 6.56
C TYR A 24 -14.15 -13.44 6.50
N LEU A 25 -13.95 -12.54 7.46
CA LEU A 25 -14.60 -11.22 7.48
C LEU A 25 -14.21 -10.37 6.26
N ILE A 26 -12.94 -10.39 5.86
CA ILE A 26 -12.44 -9.64 4.70
C ILE A 26 -13.15 -10.12 3.42
N VAL A 27 -13.28 -11.44 3.24
CA VAL A 27 -13.98 -12.01 2.07
C VAL A 27 -15.46 -11.65 2.07
N LYS A 28 -16.10 -11.70 3.24
CA LYS A 28 -17.53 -11.41 3.39
C LYS A 28 -17.85 -9.92 3.21
N HIS A 29 -16.97 -9.04 3.66
CA HIS A 29 -17.15 -7.60 3.66
C HIS A 29 -15.92 -6.89 3.04
N PRO A 30 -15.70 -7.05 1.72
CA PRO A 30 -14.50 -6.54 1.06
C PRO A 30 -14.43 -5.01 1.08
N LEU A 31 -15.58 -4.36 0.96
CA LEU A 31 -15.67 -2.90 0.93
C LEU A 31 -15.30 -2.27 2.28
N THR A 32 -15.69 -2.86 3.41
CA THR A 32 -15.43 -2.24 4.72
C THR A 32 -13.94 -2.14 5.01
N GLY A 33 -13.16 -3.19 4.69
CA GLY A 33 -11.71 -3.17 4.87
C GLY A 33 -11.03 -2.10 4.01
N LEU A 34 -11.47 -1.95 2.75
CA LEU A 34 -10.98 -0.92 1.85
C LEU A 34 -11.31 0.49 2.34
N LEU A 35 -12.53 0.72 2.85
CA LEU A 35 -12.91 2.03 3.39
C LEU A 35 -12.13 2.37 4.67
N SER A 36 -11.79 1.38 5.51
CA SER A 36 -10.92 1.60 6.67
C SER A 36 -9.54 2.12 6.26
N ILE A 37 -8.96 1.59 5.17
CA ILE A 37 -7.70 2.07 4.61
C ILE A 37 -7.83 3.54 4.17
N VAL A 38 -8.94 3.90 3.51
CA VAL A 38 -9.21 5.29 3.10
C VAL A 38 -9.26 6.24 4.29
N VAL A 39 -9.90 5.85 5.40
CA VAL A 39 -9.95 6.66 6.63
C VAL A 39 -8.56 6.88 7.18
N VAL A 40 -7.78 5.82 7.33
CA VAL A 40 -6.41 5.90 7.88
C VAL A 40 -5.54 6.79 7.01
N ILE A 41 -5.57 6.61 5.68
CA ILE A 41 -4.81 7.44 4.75
C ILE A 41 -5.32 8.89 4.75
N GLY A 42 -6.62 9.12 4.87
CA GLY A 42 -7.21 10.45 4.95
C GLY A 42 -6.70 11.23 6.15
N ILE A 43 -6.73 10.61 7.34
CA ILE A 43 -6.18 11.19 8.58
C ILE A 43 -4.68 11.46 8.41
N PHE A 44 -3.92 10.49 7.90
CA PHE A 44 -2.49 10.64 7.68
C PHE A 44 -2.15 11.77 6.70
N SER A 45 -2.93 11.92 5.63
CA SER A 45 -2.76 12.97 4.62
C SER A 45 -2.99 14.36 5.22
N ILE A 46 -3.99 14.52 6.09
CA ILE A 46 -4.21 15.78 6.82
C ILE A 46 -3.01 16.10 7.71
N ILE A 47 -2.56 15.14 8.54
CA ILE A 47 -1.43 15.34 9.44
C ILE A 47 -0.17 15.71 8.65
N ARG A 48 0.11 14.99 7.56
CA ARG A 48 1.26 15.23 6.69
C ARG A 48 1.18 16.61 6.02
N GLY A 49 0.01 16.99 5.52
CA GLY A 49 -0.20 18.31 4.92
C GLY A 49 0.05 19.45 5.91
N ILE A 50 -0.46 19.35 7.14
CA ILE A 50 -0.20 20.31 8.22
C ILE A 50 1.30 20.38 8.53
N TYR A 51 1.94 19.23 8.71
CA TYR A 51 3.38 19.16 8.99
C TYR A 51 4.21 19.78 7.86
N GLN A 52 3.86 19.51 6.61
CA GLN A 52 4.59 20.00 5.46
C GLN A 52 4.47 21.52 5.30
N LEU A 53 3.29 22.08 5.58
CA LEU A 53 3.10 23.54 5.62
C LEU A 53 3.89 24.18 6.75
N TYR A 54 3.89 23.58 7.94
CA TYR A 54 4.71 24.04 9.07
C TYR A 54 6.21 24.00 8.73
N PHE A 55 6.67 22.91 8.13
CA PHE A 55 8.06 22.74 7.69
C PHE A 55 8.43 23.75 6.59
N ALA A 56 7.53 24.01 5.64
CA ALA A 56 7.74 25.00 4.59
C ALA A 56 7.91 26.42 5.18
N TYR A 57 7.15 26.77 6.21
CA TYR A 57 7.32 28.03 6.93
C TYR A 57 8.70 28.10 7.61
N GLN A 58 9.13 27.02 8.27
CA GLN A 58 10.41 26.95 8.96
C GLN A 58 11.60 27.06 7.99
N VAL A 59 11.58 26.32 6.87
CA VAL A 59 12.64 26.38 5.85
C VAL A 59 12.75 27.78 5.23
N ARG A 60 11.61 28.44 4.96
CA ARG A 60 11.62 29.80 4.42
C ARG A 60 12.27 30.79 5.40
N ARG A 61 11.95 30.67 6.70
CA ARG A 61 12.47 31.56 7.75
C ARG A 61 13.96 31.35 8.02
N TRP A 62 14.47 30.11 7.96
CA TRP A 62 15.84 29.79 8.36
C TRP A 62 16.84 29.82 7.21
N PHE A 63 16.43 29.36 6.03
CA PHE A 63 17.33 29.17 4.89
C PHE A 63 17.04 30.12 3.72
N ASN A 64 15.99 30.95 3.80
CA ASN A 64 15.54 31.87 2.76
C ASN A 64 15.42 31.22 1.35
N ARG A 65 15.15 29.91 1.31
CA ARG A 65 15.00 29.12 0.07
C ARG A 65 13.56 29.13 -0.43
N ARG A 66 13.37 28.86 -1.72
CA ARG A 66 12.03 28.71 -2.31
C ARG A 66 11.34 27.47 -1.73
N THR A 67 10.23 27.68 -1.02
CA THR A 67 9.43 26.61 -0.42
C THR A 67 8.11 26.36 -1.16
N GLY A 68 7.93 26.98 -2.33
CA GLY A 68 6.69 26.90 -3.12
C GLY A 68 6.22 25.46 -3.37
N TRP A 69 7.14 24.53 -3.65
CA TRP A 69 6.80 23.12 -3.83
C TRP A 69 6.24 22.47 -2.56
N LEU A 70 6.87 22.72 -1.40
CA LEU A 70 6.42 22.17 -0.12
C LEU A 70 5.04 22.71 0.28
N ILE A 71 4.78 23.99 0.00
CA ILE A 71 3.47 24.60 0.25
C ILE A 71 2.41 23.96 -0.65
N PHE A 72 2.71 23.84 -1.95
CA PHE A 72 1.81 23.26 -2.93
C PHE A 72 1.44 21.80 -2.58
N SER A 73 2.43 20.95 -2.28
CA SER A 73 2.16 19.57 -1.89
C SER A 73 1.43 19.46 -0.56
N GLY A 74 1.73 20.32 0.41
CA GLY A 74 1.05 20.33 1.70
C GLY A 74 -0.44 20.69 1.59
N ILE A 75 -0.78 21.62 0.68
CA ILE A 75 -2.18 21.94 0.35
C ILE A 75 -2.87 20.75 -0.33
N ILE A 76 -2.21 20.10 -1.29
CA ILE A 76 -2.77 18.91 -1.95
C ILE A 76 -3.05 17.80 -0.93
N ASP A 77 -2.11 17.50 -0.05
CA ASP A 77 -2.26 16.46 0.98
C ASP A 77 -3.44 16.76 1.91
N LEU A 78 -3.62 18.03 2.31
CA LEU A 78 -4.78 18.46 3.10
C LEU A 78 -6.10 18.27 2.35
N LEU A 79 -6.16 18.70 1.08
CA LEU A 79 -7.36 18.58 0.26
C LEU A 79 -7.74 17.13 0.01
N LEU A 80 -6.76 16.27 -0.29
CA LEU A 80 -6.96 14.83 -0.45
C LEU A 80 -7.45 14.19 0.85
N GLY A 81 -6.83 14.54 1.98
CA GLY A 81 -7.24 14.03 3.28
C GLY A 81 -8.68 14.41 3.64
N ILE A 82 -9.07 15.67 3.41
CA ILE A 82 -10.44 16.14 3.58
C ILE A 82 -11.39 15.38 2.63
N LEU A 83 -11.04 15.29 1.35
CA LEU A 83 -11.85 14.60 0.34
C LEU A 83 -12.10 13.13 0.71
N PHE A 84 -11.08 12.44 1.23
CA PHE A 84 -11.19 11.04 1.65
C PHE A 84 -12.16 10.86 2.81
N LEU A 85 -12.09 11.73 3.82
CA LEU A 85 -12.92 11.63 5.01
C LEU A 85 -14.37 12.09 4.79
N PHE A 86 -14.60 13.03 3.89
CA PHE A 86 -15.96 13.49 3.55
C PHE A 86 -16.70 12.53 2.61
N ASN A 87 -15.99 11.85 1.71
CA ASN A 87 -16.60 10.89 0.80
C ASN A 87 -15.71 9.67 0.61
N LEU A 88 -15.94 8.66 1.46
CA LEU A 88 -15.13 7.43 1.48
C LEU A 88 -15.14 6.67 0.14
N PRO A 89 -16.27 6.50 -0.58
CA PRO A 89 -16.27 5.88 -1.91
C PRO A 89 -15.43 6.64 -2.95
N ILE A 90 -15.51 7.97 -2.97
CA ILE A 90 -14.69 8.80 -3.88
C ILE A 90 -13.21 8.71 -3.46
N GLY A 91 -12.92 8.72 -2.16
CA GLY A 91 -11.57 8.55 -1.63
C GLY A 91 -10.96 7.21 -2.05
N LEU A 92 -11.72 6.12 -1.95
CA LEU A 92 -11.29 4.80 -2.43
C LEU A 92 -10.93 4.83 -3.92
N THR A 93 -11.80 5.39 -4.75
CA THR A 93 -11.56 5.47 -6.21
C THR A 93 -10.34 6.36 -6.52
N THR A 94 -10.19 7.47 -5.80
CA THR A 94 -9.06 8.39 -5.94
C THR A 94 -7.74 7.74 -5.58
N LEU A 95 -7.70 6.97 -4.48
CA LEU A 95 -6.51 6.19 -4.09
C LEU A 95 -6.11 5.20 -5.17
N ILE A 96 -7.09 4.52 -5.77
CA ILE A 96 -6.81 3.56 -6.85
C ILE A 96 -6.25 4.27 -8.08
N TYR A 97 -6.74 5.46 -8.42
CA TYR A 97 -6.15 6.24 -9.51
C TYR A 97 -4.74 6.73 -9.17
N ILE A 98 -4.48 7.17 -7.94
CA ILE A 98 -3.13 7.53 -7.50
C ILE A 98 -2.18 6.33 -7.65
N LEU A 99 -2.60 5.14 -7.20
CA LEU A 99 -1.84 3.90 -7.37
C LEU A 99 -1.63 3.55 -8.84
N ALA A 100 -2.64 3.75 -9.69
CA ALA A 100 -2.54 3.51 -11.12
C ALA A 100 -1.48 4.39 -11.79
N PHE A 101 -1.49 5.70 -11.49
CA PHE A 101 -0.47 6.61 -11.99
C PHE A 101 0.92 6.26 -11.45
N TRP A 102 1.00 5.90 -10.17
CA TRP A 102 2.27 5.47 -9.56
C TRP A 102 2.82 4.24 -10.29
N PHE A 103 2.01 3.20 -10.52
CA PHE A 103 2.44 1.99 -11.23
C PHE A 103 2.93 2.26 -12.65
N ILE A 104 2.28 3.20 -13.36
CA ILE A 104 2.71 3.61 -14.71
C ILE A 104 4.05 4.34 -14.65
N ILE A 105 4.20 5.30 -13.74
CA ILE A 105 5.43 6.08 -13.59
C ILE A 105 6.60 5.16 -13.18
N ASP A 106 6.38 4.28 -12.21
CA ASP A 106 7.39 3.32 -11.74
C ASP A 106 7.78 2.35 -12.85
N GLY A 107 6.81 1.78 -13.58
CA GLY A 107 7.12 0.91 -14.70
C GLY A 107 7.89 1.61 -15.83
N ILE A 108 7.59 2.87 -16.13
CA ILE A 108 8.36 3.67 -17.08
C ILE A 108 9.78 3.93 -16.56
N ALA A 109 9.92 4.28 -15.28
CA ALA A 109 11.20 4.52 -14.64
C ALA A 109 12.08 3.25 -14.64
N GLU A 110 11.51 2.10 -14.27
CA GLU A 110 12.18 0.80 -14.30
C GLU A 110 12.60 0.40 -15.71
N CYS A 111 11.76 0.63 -16.73
CA CYS A 111 12.14 0.42 -18.13
C CYS A 111 13.34 1.28 -18.53
N SER A 112 13.39 2.54 -18.09
CA SER A 112 14.52 3.44 -18.40
C SER A 112 15.82 2.99 -17.73
N LEU A 113 15.73 2.47 -16.50
CA LEU A 113 16.86 1.99 -15.72
C LEU A 113 17.22 0.52 -16.03
N ALA A 114 16.38 -0.21 -16.76
CA ALA A 114 16.55 -1.62 -17.14
C ALA A 114 17.97 -1.93 -17.63
N SER A 115 18.53 -1.02 -18.44
CA SER A 115 19.87 -1.15 -19.02
C SER A 115 20.99 -1.31 -17.98
N VAL A 116 20.88 -0.63 -16.82
CA VAL A 116 21.84 -0.71 -15.72
C VAL A 116 21.85 -2.12 -15.11
N TYR A 117 20.69 -2.77 -15.06
CA TYR A 117 20.55 -4.10 -14.48
C TYR A 117 21.17 -5.22 -15.32
N ARG A 118 21.56 -4.96 -16.57
CA ARG A 118 22.36 -5.88 -17.38
C ARG A 118 23.69 -6.22 -16.71
N LEU A 119 24.23 -5.31 -15.89
CA LEU A 119 25.47 -5.51 -15.15
C LEU A 119 25.39 -6.64 -14.11
N PHE A 120 24.19 -6.94 -13.61
CA PHE A 120 23.95 -8.00 -12.63
C PHE A 120 23.54 -9.34 -13.27
N GLY A 121 23.48 -9.40 -14.61
CA GLY A 121 23.21 -10.61 -15.37
C GLY A 121 22.00 -10.50 -16.29
N LYS A 122 22.04 -11.28 -17.39
CA LYS A 122 20.99 -11.27 -18.43
C LYS A 122 19.62 -11.67 -17.90
N SER A 123 19.55 -12.64 -16.97
CA SER A 123 18.28 -13.07 -16.37
C SER A 123 17.60 -11.92 -15.62
N TYR A 124 18.36 -11.21 -14.79
CA TYR A 124 17.85 -10.10 -13.99
C TYR A 124 17.35 -8.94 -14.85
N TYR A 125 18.06 -8.63 -15.94
CA TYR A 125 17.61 -7.66 -16.94
C TYR A 125 16.22 -7.98 -17.50
N TRP A 126 16.00 -9.23 -17.96
CA TRP A 126 14.72 -9.62 -18.53
C TRP A 126 13.60 -9.67 -17.49
N LEU A 127 13.91 -10.11 -16.26
CA LEU A 127 12.94 -10.09 -15.15
C LEU A 127 12.44 -8.67 -14.89
N ILE A 128 13.33 -7.67 -14.83
CA ILE A 128 12.94 -6.27 -14.58
C ILE A 128 12.11 -5.72 -15.73
N ILE A 129 12.46 -6.02 -16.99
CA ILE A 129 11.63 -5.60 -18.12
C ILE A 129 10.22 -6.18 -18.03
N ILE A 130 10.11 -7.47 -17.71
CA ILE A 130 8.80 -8.12 -17.59
C ILE A 130 8.01 -7.48 -16.45
N LEU A 131 8.61 -7.26 -15.28
CA LEU A 131 7.97 -6.62 -14.13
C LEU A 131 7.53 -5.18 -14.45
N ALA A 132 8.38 -4.40 -15.11
CA ALA A 132 8.08 -3.03 -15.50
C ALA A 132 6.91 -2.97 -16.50
N VAL A 133 6.88 -3.85 -17.50
CA VAL A 133 5.76 -3.95 -18.45
C VAL A 133 4.48 -4.37 -17.74
N LEU A 134 4.55 -5.34 -16.82
CA LEU A 134 3.41 -5.76 -16.01
C LEU A 134 2.90 -4.61 -15.12
N ALA A 135 3.78 -3.81 -14.53
CA ALA A 135 3.40 -2.64 -13.73
C ALA A 135 2.66 -1.60 -14.57
N ILE A 136 3.15 -1.30 -15.78
CA ILE A 136 2.46 -0.39 -16.71
C ILE A 136 1.08 -0.94 -17.08
N ILE A 137 1.00 -2.21 -17.46
CA ILE A 137 -0.29 -2.85 -17.81
C ILE A 137 -1.25 -2.80 -16.62
N ALA A 138 -0.78 -3.14 -15.43
CA ALA A 138 -1.58 -3.08 -14.21
C ALA A 138 -2.09 -1.65 -13.98
N GLY A 139 -1.22 -0.65 -14.04
CA GLY A 139 -1.62 0.75 -13.90
C GLY A 139 -2.66 1.19 -14.95
N VAL A 140 -2.48 0.82 -16.22
CA VAL A 140 -3.48 1.10 -17.28
C VAL A 140 -4.81 0.41 -16.99
N VAL A 141 -4.80 -0.86 -16.59
CA VAL A 141 -6.02 -1.59 -16.20
C VAL A 141 -6.74 -0.90 -15.04
N LEU A 142 -6.00 -0.42 -14.03
CA LEU A 142 -6.56 0.29 -12.88
C LEU A 142 -7.22 1.62 -13.26
N LEU A 143 -6.71 2.33 -14.28
CA LEU A 143 -7.34 3.56 -14.78
C LEU A 143 -8.73 3.31 -15.36
N PHE A 144 -8.93 2.19 -16.06
CA PHE A 144 -10.22 1.88 -16.71
C PHE A 144 -11.15 1.03 -15.84
N ARG A 145 -10.58 0.26 -14.90
CA ARG A 145 -11.30 -0.69 -14.03
C ARG A 145 -10.77 -0.60 -12.60
N PRO A 146 -10.95 0.54 -11.90
CA PRO A 146 -10.38 0.74 -10.57
C PRO A 146 -10.83 -0.32 -9.56
N MET A 147 -12.06 -0.82 -9.68
CA MET A 147 -12.59 -1.84 -8.78
C MET A 147 -11.80 -3.16 -8.81
N LEU A 148 -11.08 -3.47 -9.91
CA LEU A 148 -10.21 -4.64 -9.96
C LEU A 148 -9.03 -4.50 -8.99
N GLY A 149 -8.43 -3.32 -8.86
CA GLY A 149 -7.33 -3.09 -7.91
C GLY A 149 -7.77 -3.25 -6.46
N ALA A 150 -8.92 -2.69 -6.13
CA ALA A 150 -9.57 -2.88 -4.83
C ALA A 150 -9.76 -4.38 -4.50
N LEU A 151 -10.27 -5.16 -5.45
CA LEU A 151 -10.48 -6.60 -5.26
C LEU A 151 -9.16 -7.37 -5.09
N VAL A 152 -8.13 -7.03 -5.86
CA VAL A 152 -6.81 -7.65 -5.72
C VAL A 152 -6.25 -7.43 -4.32
N ILE A 153 -6.33 -6.21 -3.79
CA ILE A 153 -5.87 -5.88 -2.43
C ILE A 153 -6.64 -6.71 -1.38
N VAL A 154 -7.97 -6.80 -1.52
CA VAL A 154 -8.83 -7.60 -0.62
C VAL A 154 -8.44 -9.07 -0.67
N ILE A 155 -8.25 -9.63 -1.86
CA ILE A 155 -7.90 -11.05 -2.03
C ILE A 155 -6.51 -11.32 -1.43
N MET A 156 -5.53 -10.46 -1.68
CA MET A 156 -4.20 -10.59 -1.09
C MET A 156 -4.24 -10.53 0.43
N ALA A 157 -5.01 -9.60 1.01
CA ALA A 157 -5.20 -9.52 2.44
C ALA A 157 -5.89 -10.78 3.00
N ALA A 158 -6.95 -11.26 2.36
CA ALA A 158 -7.64 -12.47 2.77
C ALA A 158 -6.72 -13.70 2.75
N VAL A 159 -5.99 -13.89 1.64
CA VAL A 159 -5.02 -14.99 1.50
C VAL A 159 -3.94 -14.90 2.57
N TYR A 160 -3.43 -13.71 2.85
CA TYR A 160 -2.46 -13.50 3.93
C TYR A 160 -3.01 -13.96 5.28
N PHE A 161 -4.19 -13.49 5.69
CA PHE A 161 -4.80 -13.89 6.98
C PHE A 161 -5.12 -15.38 7.04
N PHE A 162 -5.61 -15.99 5.95
CA PHE A 162 -5.83 -17.43 5.91
C PHE A 162 -4.52 -18.21 6.06
N MET A 163 -3.47 -17.82 5.34
CA MET A 163 -2.17 -18.46 5.42
C MET A 163 -1.55 -18.30 6.81
N SER A 164 -1.55 -17.09 7.37
CA SER A 164 -1.07 -16.83 8.73
C SER A 164 -1.84 -17.66 9.76
N GLY A 165 -3.17 -17.72 9.66
CA GLY A 165 -3.99 -18.51 10.57
C GLY A 165 -3.66 -20.00 10.55
N ILE A 166 -3.44 -20.56 9.34
CA ILE A 166 -3.01 -21.96 9.20
C ILE A 166 -1.63 -22.17 9.81
N LEU A 167 -0.67 -21.28 9.53
CA LEU A 167 0.70 -21.40 10.03
C LEU A 167 0.77 -21.34 11.56
N GLU A 168 0.06 -20.40 12.19
CA GLU A 168 0.04 -20.26 13.65
C GLU A 168 -0.64 -21.46 14.34
N ILE A 169 -1.67 -22.04 13.73
CA ILE A 169 -2.27 -23.28 14.23
C ILE A 169 -1.26 -24.43 14.14
N VAL A 170 -0.49 -24.53 13.05
CA VAL A 170 0.55 -25.55 12.90
C VAL A 170 1.68 -25.34 13.92
N GLU A 171 2.05 -24.10 14.21
CA GLU A 171 3.07 -23.76 15.20
C GLU A 171 2.63 -24.01 16.65
N ALA A 172 1.33 -24.02 16.92
CA ALA A 172 0.78 -24.31 18.24
C ALA A 172 1.06 -25.76 18.73
N PHE A 173 1.44 -26.67 17.81
CA PHE A 173 1.74 -28.09 18.07
C PHE A 173 3.23 -28.42 17.83
#